data_AF-A0A376FIU2-F1
#
_entry.id   AF-A0A376FIU2-F1
#
_cell.length_a   1.000
_cell.length_b   1.000
_cell.length_c   1.000
_cell.angle_alpha   90.00
_cell.angle_beta   90.00
_cell.angle_gamma   90.00
#
_symmetry.space_group_name_H-M   'P 1'
#
loop_
_entity.id
_entity.type
_entity.pdbx_description
1 polymer ?
#
loop_
_entity_poly.entity_id
_entity_poly.type
_entity_poly.pdbx_seq_one_letter_code
_entity_poly.pdbx_strand_id
1 'polypeptide(L)'
;MKGAGTVVASDETQGIIDAGNAGMASGGMGDVLSGIIGALLGQKLPLYDAACAGCVAHGVAADKLAARYGTRGMLATDLFCTLRRVVNPDVIDVEND
;
A
#
# COMPACT_ATOMS: atom_id res chain seq x y z
N MET A 1 -13.08 -4.97 -0.80
CA MET A 1 -12.78 -6.13 -1.67
C MET A 1 -11.43 -5.92 -2.34
N LYS A 2 -10.46 -6.82 -2.12
CA LYS A 2 -9.11 -6.72 -2.68
C LYS A 2 -9.07 -7.14 -4.16
N GLY A 3 -8.27 -6.45 -4.97
CA GLY A 3 -8.10 -6.69 -6.41
C GLY A 3 -7.63 -5.43 -7.13
N ALA A 4 -7.46 -5.50 -8.45
CA ALA A 4 -7.30 -4.29 -9.26
C ALA A 4 -8.56 -3.41 -9.10
N GLY A 5 -8.37 -2.12 -8.78
CA GLY A 5 -9.46 -1.26 -8.35
C GLY A 5 -10.03 -1.70 -6.99
N THR A 6 -9.17 -1.79 -5.97
CA THR A 6 -9.59 -2.26 -4.64
C THR A 6 -10.73 -1.39 -4.12
N VAL A 7 -11.82 -2.02 -3.67
CA VAL A 7 -12.99 -1.32 -3.14
C VAL A 7 -12.90 -1.27 -1.63
N VAL A 8 -12.98 -0.07 -1.05
CA VAL A 8 -13.11 0.16 0.39
C VAL A 8 -14.52 0.68 0.65
N ALA A 9 -15.24 0.08 1.59
CA ALA A 9 -16.62 0.44 1.89
C ALA A 9 -16.88 0.43 3.40
N SER A 10 -17.69 1.36 3.85
CA SER A 10 -18.41 1.37 5.13
C SER A 10 -19.92 1.41 4.86
N ASP A 11 -20.73 1.41 5.91
CA ASP A 11 -22.19 1.53 5.78
C ASP A 11 -22.63 2.88 5.16
N GLU A 12 -21.76 3.89 5.22
CA GLU A 12 -22.06 5.27 4.80
C GLU A 12 -21.31 5.69 3.53
N THR A 13 -20.15 5.09 3.26
CA THR A 13 -19.22 5.57 2.22
C THR A 13 -18.57 4.43 1.46
N GLN A 14 -18.24 4.66 0.19
CA GLN A 14 -17.52 3.71 -0.64
C GLN A 14 -16.49 4.45 -1.49
N GLY A 15 -15.31 3.86 -1.62
CA GLY A 15 -14.21 4.36 -2.42
C GLY A 15 -13.58 3.26 -3.25
N ILE A 16 -12.99 3.67 -4.38
CA ILE A 16 -12.16 2.81 -5.22
C ILE A 16 -10.72 3.32 -5.10
N ILE A 17 -9.81 2.38 -4.85
CA ILE A 17 -8.38 2.65 -4.77
C ILE A 17 -7.79 2.44 -6.16
N ASP A 18 -7.45 3.56 -6.80
CA ASP A 18 -6.81 3.61 -8.12
C ASP A 18 -5.29 3.63 -7.98
N ALA A 19 -4.75 2.61 -7.30
CA ALA A 19 -3.33 2.43 -7.10
C ALA A 19 -3.00 0.93 -7.02
N GLY A 20 -1.78 0.59 -7.41
CA GLY A 20 -1.28 -0.78 -7.48
C GLY A 20 -1.26 -1.34 -8.89
N ASN A 21 -0.56 -2.46 -9.06
CA ASN A 21 -0.28 -3.05 -10.37
C ASN A 21 -0.21 -4.58 -10.31
N ALA A 22 -0.10 -5.21 -11.48
CA ALA A 22 -0.09 -6.66 -11.62
C ALA A 22 1.08 -7.37 -10.90
N GLY A 23 2.17 -6.66 -10.57
CA GLY A 23 3.28 -7.22 -9.79
C GLY A 23 2.89 -7.61 -8.37
N MET A 24 1.83 -7.02 -7.84
CA MET A 24 1.28 -7.33 -6.52
C MET A 24 0.51 -8.66 -6.48
N ALA A 25 0.37 -9.36 -7.60
CA ALA A 25 -0.22 -10.70 -7.64
C ALA A 25 0.77 -11.77 -7.15
N SER A 26 1.40 -11.53 -5.99
CA SER A 26 2.37 -12.42 -5.35
C SER A 26 2.01 -12.74 -3.90
N GLY A 27 2.61 -13.80 -3.36
CA GLY A 27 2.36 -14.26 -1.99
C GLY A 27 2.77 -13.21 -0.95
N GLY A 28 1.97 -13.04 0.10
CA GLY A 28 2.26 -12.13 1.22
C GLY A 28 1.74 -10.70 1.06
N MET A 29 1.31 -10.26 -0.12
CA MET A 29 0.80 -8.90 -0.34
C MET A 29 -0.43 -8.58 0.52
N GLY A 30 -1.28 -9.58 0.79
CA GLY A 30 -2.42 -9.42 1.70
C GLY A 30 -2.01 -9.25 3.17
N ASP A 31 -0.94 -9.91 3.60
CA ASP A 31 -0.41 -9.82 4.96
C ASP A 31 0.23 -8.45 5.18
N VAL A 32 0.98 -7.94 4.18
CA VAL A 32 1.53 -6.58 4.18
C VAL A 32 0.42 -5.54 4.27
N LEU A 33 -0.61 -5.63 3.42
CA LEU A 33 -1.75 -4.72 3.48
C LEU A 33 -2.45 -4.74 4.85
N SER A 34 -2.67 -5.92 5.41
CA SER A 34 -3.32 -6.07 6.71
C SER A 34 -2.47 -5.49 7.85
N GLY A 35 -1.15 -5.66 7.78
CA GLY A 35 -0.21 -5.06 8.72
C GLY A 35 -0.20 -3.53 8.66
N ILE A 36 -0.25 -2.95 7.45
CA ILE A 36 -0.36 -1.48 7.26
C ILE A 36 -1.64 -0.95 7.92
N ILE A 37 -2.79 -1.55 7.59
CA ILE A 37 -4.08 -1.11 8.14
C ILE A 37 -4.08 -1.29 9.67
N GLY A 38 -3.61 -2.42 10.19
CA GLY A 38 -3.49 -2.66 11.62
C GLY A 38 -2.61 -1.62 12.34
N ALA A 39 -1.49 -1.22 11.73
CA ALA A 39 -0.63 -0.17 12.28
C ALA A 39 -1.30 1.20 12.29
N LEU A 40 -2.07 1.55 11.26
CA LEU A 40 -2.84 2.79 11.20
C LEU A 40 -3.99 2.81 12.24
N LEU A 41 -4.66 1.68 12.43
CA LEU A 41 -5.65 1.53 13.50
C LEU A 41 -5.02 1.65 14.88
N GLY A 42 -3.83 1.08 15.09
CA GLY A 42 -3.04 1.26 16.32
C GLY A 42 -2.68 2.72 16.61
N GLN A 43 -2.59 3.55 15.56
CA GLN A 43 -2.41 5.00 15.65
C GLN A 43 -3.72 5.79 15.81
N LYS A 44 -4.86 5.09 15.99
CA LYS A 44 -6.20 5.66 16.21
C LYS A 44 -6.82 6.34 15.00
N LEU A 45 -6.43 5.97 13.77
CA LEU A 45 -7.19 6.38 12.60
C LEU A 45 -8.57 5.72 12.62
N PRO A 46 -9.63 6.42 12.15
CA PRO A 46 -10.94 5.81 11.92
C PRO A 46 -10.84 4.59 11.01
N LEU A 47 -11.74 3.60 11.19
CA LEU A 47 -11.69 2.32 10.45
C LEU A 47 -11.65 2.51 8.93
N TYR A 48 -12.54 3.36 8.41
CA TYR A 48 -12.61 3.64 6.98
C TYR A 48 -11.34 4.33 6.48
N ASP A 49 -10.88 5.36 7.19
CA ASP A 49 -9.68 6.12 6.82
C ASP A 49 -8.43 5.26 6.86
N ALA A 50 -8.28 4.39 7.87
CA ALA A 50 -7.17 3.45 7.96
C ALA A 50 -7.18 2.44 6.80
N ALA A 51 -8.36 1.95 6.40
CA ALA A 51 -8.49 1.07 5.25
C ALA A 51 -8.15 1.80 3.93
N CYS A 52 -8.67 2.99 3.72
CA CYS A 52 -8.38 3.82 2.55
C CYS A 52 -6.89 4.17 2.46
N ALA A 53 -6.34 4.76 3.52
CA ALA A 53 -4.93 5.16 3.56
C ALA A 53 -3.99 3.95 3.44
N GLY A 54 -4.32 2.83 4.08
CA GLY A 54 -3.54 1.60 3.97
C GLY A 54 -3.52 1.03 2.56
N CYS A 55 -4.68 0.98 1.89
CA CYS A 55 -4.76 0.54 0.50
C CYS A 55 -4.02 1.47 -0.47
N VAL A 56 -4.15 2.79 -0.30
CA VAL A 56 -3.42 3.77 -1.12
C VAL A 56 -1.91 3.62 -0.91
N ALA A 57 -1.44 3.60 0.34
CA ALA A 57 -0.01 3.49 0.64
C ALA A 57 0.60 2.20 0.06
N HIS A 58 -0.12 1.08 0.19
CA HIS A 58 0.27 -0.21 -0.35
C HIS A 58 0.37 -0.20 -1.89
N GLY A 59 -0.64 0.33 -2.58
CA GLY A 59 -0.66 0.43 -4.05
C GLY A 59 0.40 1.38 -4.58
N VAL A 60 0.51 2.58 -4.01
CA VAL A 60 1.50 3.59 -4.43
C VAL A 60 2.94 3.08 -4.22
N ALA A 61 3.20 2.33 -3.14
CA ALA A 61 4.51 1.72 -2.93
C ALA A 61 4.85 0.72 -4.04
N ALA A 62 3.90 -0.13 -4.41
CA ALA A 62 4.08 -1.07 -5.52
C ALA A 62 4.24 -0.39 -6.87
N ASP A 63 3.52 0.70 -7.15
CA ASP A 63 3.63 1.43 -8.42
C ASP A 63 4.98 2.12 -8.56
N LYS A 64 5.47 2.76 -7.47
CA LYS A 64 6.81 3.35 -7.43
C LYS A 64 7.90 2.29 -7.63
N LEU A 65 7.75 1.13 -7.01
CA LEU A 65 8.70 0.03 -7.16
C LEU A 65 8.68 -0.53 -8.60
N ALA A 66 7.48 -0.71 -9.17
CA ALA A 66 7.31 -1.17 -10.55
C ALA A 66 7.87 -0.18 -11.58
N ALA A 67 7.79 1.12 -11.32
CA ALA A 67 8.40 2.13 -12.18
C ALA A 67 9.93 2.02 -12.23
N ARG A 68 10.58 1.48 -11.18
CA ARG A 68 12.03 1.30 -11.10
C ARG A 68 12.50 -0.05 -11.62
N TYR A 69 11.81 -1.12 -11.27
CA TYR A 69 12.28 -2.50 -11.49
C TYR A 69 11.35 -3.35 -12.37
N GLY A 70 10.22 -2.78 -12.82
CA GLY A 70 9.17 -3.52 -13.50
C GLY A 70 8.26 -4.31 -12.55
N THR A 71 7.24 -4.95 -13.12
CA THR A 71 6.21 -5.65 -12.35
C THR A 71 6.52 -7.13 -12.07
N ARG A 72 7.40 -7.75 -12.87
CA ARG A 72 7.67 -9.20 -12.78
C ARG A 72 8.63 -9.49 -11.63
N GLY A 73 8.26 -10.43 -10.76
CA GLY A 73 9.10 -10.90 -9.66
C GLY A 73 9.01 -10.08 -8.38
N MET A 74 8.07 -9.13 -8.29
CA MET A 74 7.86 -8.31 -7.09
C MET A 74 7.44 -9.16 -5.88
N LEU A 75 8.24 -9.10 -4.82
CA LEU A 75 7.96 -9.74 -3.54
C LEU A 75 7.28 -8.74 -2.59
N ALA A 76 6.47 -9.27 -1.67
CA ALA A 76 5.80 -8.44 -0.67
C ALA A 76 6.79 -7.63 0.20
N THR A 77 7.96 -8.19 0.48
CA THR A 77 9.02 -7.54 1.26
C THR A 77 9.72 -6.40 0.50
N ASP A 78 9.69 -6.40 -0.83
CA ASP A 78 10.29 -5.34 -1.63
C ASP A 78 9.57 -4.00 -1.44
N LEU A 79 8.31 -4.05 -1.00
CA LEU A 79 7.53 -2.85 -0.72
C LEU A 79 8.05 -2.10 0.50
N PHE A 80 8.76 -2.72 1.46
CA PHE A 80 9.00 -2.12 2.78
C PHE A 80 9.78 -0.81 2.73
N CYS A 81 10.86 -0.73 1.95
CA CYS A 81 11.63 0.50 1.80
C CYS A 81 10.80 1.62 1.17
N THR A 82 10.09 1.30 0.08
CA THR A 82 9.27 2.27 -0.65
C THR A 82 8.05 2.71 0.17
N LEU A 83 7.40 1.78 0.87
CA LEU A 83 6.26 2.01 1.75
C LEU A 83 6.63 2.96 2.88
N ARG A 84 7.78 2.74 3.55
CA ARG A 84 8.29 3.64 4.59
C ARG A 84 8.39 5.09 4.08
N ARG A 85 8.88 5.29 2.85
CA ARG A 85 8.97 6.61 2.22
C ARG A 85 7.59 7.18 1.86
N VAL A 86 6.66 6.33 1.42
CA VAL A 86 5.28 6.76 1.07
C VAL A 86 4.52 7.26 2.30
N VAL A 87 4.70 6.63 3.46
CA VAL A 87 3.99 7.00 4.70
C VAL A 87 4.76 7.98 5.58
N ASN A 88 6.01 8.31 5.23
CA ASN A 88 6.86 9.25 5.96
C ASN A 88 7.54 10.24 5.00
N PRO A 89 6.85 11.32 4.61
CA PRO A 89 7.35 12.27 3.61
C PRO A 89 8.52 13.13 4.10
N ASP A 90 8.76 13.19 5.41
CA ASP A 90 9.86 13.96 6.01
C ASP A 90 11.22 13.25 5.86
N VAL A 91 11.22 11.98 5.46
CA VAL A 91 12.45 11.23 5.17
C VAL A 91 13.01 11.69 3.83
N ILE A 92 13.97 12.62 3.90
CA ILE A 92 14.81 13.02 2.77
C ILE A 92 15.85 11.93 2.54
N ASP A 93 15.83 11.30 1.37
CA ASP A 93 16.80 10.26 0.98
C ASP A 93 18.21 10.87 0.92
N VAL A 94 19.13 10.34 1.72
CA VAL A 94 20.56 10.68 1.64
C VAL A 94 21.33 9.69 0.75
N GLU A 95 20.75 8.52 0.49
CA GLU A 95 21.35 7.48 -0.34
C GLU A 95 20.28 6.96 -1.31
N ASN A 96 20.50 7.22 -2.60
CA ASN A 96 19.70 6.63 -3.66
C ASN A 96 20.01 5.13 -3.73
N ASP A 97 18.99 4.28 -3.58
CA ASP A 97 19.03 2.88 -4.04
C ASP A 97 19.33 2.82 -5.55
#